data_AF-W5T5U6-F1
#
_entry.id   AF-W5T5U6-F1
#
_cell.length_a   1.000
_cell.length_b   1.000
_cell.length_c   1.000
_cell.angle_alpha   90.00
_cell.angle_beta   90.00
_cell.angle_gamma   90.00
#
_symmetry.space_group_name_H-M   'P 1'
#
loop_
_entity.id
_entity.type
_entity.pdbx_description
1 polymer ?
#
loop_
_entity_poly.entity_id
_entity_poly.type
_entity_poly.pdbx_seq_one_letter_code
_entity_poly.pdbx_strand_id
1 'polypeptide(L)'
;EAAAKEDEKEIRNNVFSILLEQLRHKVDASVLVPILKDYLNKQNKLEYNKVFSNHYYYEILGLVENGGNYLKLGEPKKITS
;
A
#
# COMPACT_ATOMS: atom_id res chain seq x y z
N GLU A 1 -15.13 -23.18 -12.80
CA GLU A 1 -15.06 -21.80 -12.29
C GLU A 1 -14.18 -21.63 -11.02
N ALA A 2 -13.22 -22.54 -10.77
CA ALA A 2 -12.35 -22.47 -9.59
C ALA A 2 -11.09 -21.61 -9.81
N ALA A 3 -10.50 -21.63 -11.01
CA ALA A 3 -9.24 -20.93 -11.33
C ALA A 3 -9.31 -19.40 -11.12
N ALA A 4 -10.40 -18.75 -11.55
CA ALA A 4 -10.54 -17.29 -11.44
C ALA A 4 -10.50 -16.78 -9.98
N LYS A 5 -10.88 -17.60 -9.00
CA LYS A 5 -10.90 -17.22 -7.57
C LYS A 5 -9.53 -17.36 -6.91
N GLU A 6 -8.70 -18.30 -7.39
CA GLU A 6 -7.30 -18.41 -6.96
C GLU A 6 -6.49 -17.23 -7.50
N ASP A 7 -6.69 -16.88 -8.77
CA ASP A 7 -6.02 -15.73 -9.40
C ASP A 7 -6.26 -14.41 -8.66
N GLU A 8 -7.50 -14.14 -8.24
CA GLU A 8 -7.84 -12.91 -7.49
C GLU A 8 -7.16 -12.85 -6.11
N LYS A 9 -7.08 -13.98 -5.41
CA LYS A 9 -6.40 -14.07 -4.11
C LYS A 9 -4.90 -13.87 -4.26
N GLU A 10 -4.29 -14.48 -5.27
CA GLU A 10 -2.87 -14.32 -5.56
C GLU A 10 -2.53 -12.88 -5.93
N ILE A 11 -3.31 -12.26 -6.82
CA ILE A 11 -3.15 -10.85 -7.17
C ILE A 11 -3.23 -9.98 -5.91
N ARG A 12 -4.22 -10.22 -5.05
CA ARG A 12 -4.37 -9.47 -3.80
C ARG A 12 -3.16 -9.63 -2.88
N ASN A 13 -2.65 -10.83 -2.71
CA ASN A 13 -1.47 -11.09 -1.88
C ASN A 13 -0.21 -10.41 -2.44
N ASN A 14 -0.05 -10.44 -3.77
CA ASN A 14 1.06 -9.78 -4.45
C ASN A 14 0.99 -8.26 -4.30
N VAL A 15 -0.18 -7.66 -4.55
CA VAL A 15 -0.40 -6.21 -4.35
C VAL A 15 -0.16 -5.83 -2.89
N PHE A 16 -0.66 -6.61 -1.93
CA PHE A 16 -0.41 -6.38 -0.51
C PHE A 16 1.08 -6.38 -0.17
N SER A 17 1.82 -7.38 -0.65
CA SER A 17 3.25 -7.54 -0.35
C SER A 17 4.08 -6.39 -0.94
N ILE A 18 3.76 -5.97 -2.17
CA ILE A 18 4.41 -4.83 -2.82
C ILE A 18 4.14 -3.53 -2.06
N LEU A 19 2.88 -3.24 -1.73
CA LEU A 19 2.53 -2.01 -1.01
C LEU A 19 3.11 -1.99 0.41
N LEU A 20 3.14 -3.13 1.10
CA LEU A 20 3.78 -3.25 2.40
C LEU A 20 5.28 -2.93 2.32
N GLU A 21 5.98 -3.50 1.34
CA GLU A 21 7.41 -3.22 1.15
C GLU A 21 7.67 -1.74 0.83
N GLN A 22 6.85 -1.13 -0.04
CA GLN A 22 6.98 0.28 -0.41
C GLN A 22 6.75 1.24 0.77
N LEU A 23 5.80 0.93 1.65
CA LEU A 23 5.32 1.85 2.69
C LEU A 23 5.87 1.55 4.09
N ARG A 24 6.37 0.35 4.39
CA ARG A 24 6.88 -0.01 5.74
C ARG A 24 8.04 0.87 6.23
N HIS A 25 8.76 1.51 5.31
CA HIS A 25 9.84 2.42 5.62
C HIS A 25 9.35 3.84 5.97
N LYS A 26 8.08 4.15 5.67
CA LYS A 26 7.44 5.46 5.87
C LYS A 26 6.39 5.42 6.97
N VAL A 27 5.71 4.28 7.15
CA VAL A 27 4.61 4.10 8.08
C VAL A 27 4.89 2.88 8.94
N ASP A 28 4.63 2.99 10.24
CA ASP A 28 4.76 1.85 11.15
C ASP A 28 3.90 0.67 10.69
N ALA A 29 4.48 -0.52 10.68
CA ALA A 29 3.81 -1.74 10.20
C ALA A 29 2.50 -2.03 10.96
N SER A 30 2.45 -1.69 12.26
CA SER A 30 1.24 -1.83 13.09
C SER A 30 0.08 -0.96 12.63
N VAL A 31 0.35 0.19 12.01
CA VAL A 31 -0.64 1.11 11.43
C VAL A 31 -0.90 0.76 9.96
N LEU A 32 0.16 0.43 9.22
CA LEU A 32 0.08 0.17 7.78
C LEU A 32 -0.70 -1.11 7.45
N VAL A 33 -0.44 -2.22 8.15
CA VAL A 33 -1.10 -3.51 7.87
C VAL A 33 -2.64 -3.43 7.92
N PRO A 34 -3.29 -2.87 8.95
CA PRO A 34 -4.74 -2.75 8.96
C PRO A 34 -5.28 -1.84 7.85
N ILE A 35 -4.59 -0.74 7.53
CA ILE A 35 -4.98 0.17 6.43
C ILE A 35 -4.92 -0.57 5.09
N LEU A 36 -3.83 -1.27 4.80
CA LEU A 36 -3.68 -2.05 3.56
C LEU A 36 -4.80 -3.09 3.43
N LYS A 37 -5.11 -3.83 4.51
CA LYS A 37 -6.17 -4.85 4.50
C LYS A 37 -7.54 -4.25 4.22
N ASP A 38 -7.91 -3.19 4.93
CA ASP A 38 -9.20 -2.52 4.75
C ASP A 38 -9.33 -1.92 3.34
N TYR A 39 -8.28 -1.24 2.87
CA TYR A 39 -8.21 -0.67 1.53
C TYR A 39 -8.40 -1.74 0.44
N LEU A 40 -7.64 -2.84 0.48
CA LEU A 40 -7.73 -3.89 -0.55
C LEU A 40 -9.06 -4.67 -0.49
N ASN A 41 -9.68 -4.80 0.68
CA ASN A 41 -11.00 -5.44 0.80
C ASN A 41 -12.12 -4.61 0.20
N LYS A 42 -11.97 -3.28 0.13
CA LYS A 42 -12.92 -2.36 -0.50
C LYS A 42 -12.77 -2.30 -2.03
N GLN A 43 -11.70 -2.86 -2.58
CA GLN A 43 -11.49 -2.88 -4.03
C GLN A 43 -12.32 -4.00 -4.67
N ASN A 44 -13.20 -3.62 -5.61
CA ASN A 44 -13.96 -4.58 -6.41
C ASN A 44 -13.06 -5.45 -7.29
N LYS A 45 -11.98 -4.86 -7.84
CA LYS A 45 -10.98 -5.56 -8.65
C LYS A 45 -9.62 -4.89 -8.50
N LEU A 46 -8.58 -5.70 -8.40
CA LEU A 46 -7.20 -5.23 -8.43
C LEU A 46 -6.62 -5.40 -9.82
N GLU A 47 -5.98 -4.33 -10.30
CA GLU A 47 -5.27 -4.28 -11.57
C GLU A 47 -3.77 -4.09 -11.34
N TYR A 48 -2.94 -4.94 -11.94
CA TYR A 48 -1.48 -4.81 -11.86
C TYR A 48 -0.96 -3.50 -12.40
N ASN A 49 -1.59 -2.95 -13.46
CA ASN A 49 -1.19 -1.67 -14.04
C ASN A 49 -1.23 -0.53 -13.02
N LYS A 50 -2.16 -0.58 -12.05
CA LYS A 50 -2.25 0.40 -10.96
C LYS A 50 -1.18 0.22 -9.88
N VAL A 51 -0.62 -0.99 -9.75
CA VAL A 51 0.58 -1.21 -8.93
C VAL A 51 1.79 -0.58 -9.62
N PHE A 52 1.98 -0.84 -10.92
CA PHE A 52 3.11 -0.30 -11.69
C PHE A 52 3.11 1.22 -11.83
N SER A 53 1.92 1.84 -11.94
CA SER A 53 1.79 3.30 -11.96
C SER A 53 1.85 3.95 -10.57
N ASN A 54 2.09 3.18 -9.51
CA ASN A 54 2.06 3.61 -8.10
C ASN A 54 0.73 4.25 -7.68
N HIS A 55 -0.37 3.97 -8.41
CA HIS A 55 -1.67 4.55 -8.11
C HIS A 55 -2.15 4.17 -6.69
N TYR A 56 -2.12 2.88 -6.35
CA TYR A 56 -2.49 2.41 -5.01
C TYR A 56 -1.57 2.94 -3.91
N TYR A 57 -0.29 3.15 -4.21
CA TYR A 57 0.67 3.73 -3.27
C TYR A 57 0.23 5.14 -2.85
N TYR A 58 -0.15 6.00 -3.80
CA TYR A 58 -0.56 7.37 -3.49
C TYR A 58 -1.92 7.44 -2.79
N GLU A 59 -2.86 6.56 -3.14
CA GLU A 59 -4.15 6.50 -2.42
C GLU A 59 -3.94 6.13 -0.95
N ILE A 60 -3.09 5.14 -0.67
CA ILE A 60 -2.80 4.71 0.71
C ILE A 60 -2.01 5.79 1.46
N LEU A 61 -1.07 6.45 0.79
CA LEU A 61 -0.35 7.57 1.39
C LEU A 61 -1.32 8.68 1.83
N GLY A 62 -2.29 9.04 0.99
CA GLY A 62 -3.33 10.02 1.32
C GLY A 62 -4.24 9.58 2.48
N LEU A 63 -4.56 8.28 2.58
CA LEU A 63 -5.31 7.74 3.72
C LEU A 63 -4.52 7.84 5.03
N VAL A 64 -3.22 7.54 4.96
CA VAL A 64 -2.32 7.64 6.11
C VAL A 64 -2.19 9.10 6.53
N GLU A 65 -1.95 10.04 5.62
CA GLU A 65 -1.81 11.47 5.93
C GLU A 65 -3.11 12.09 6.50
N ASN A 66 -4.27 11.72 5.97
CA ASN A 66 -5.57 12.24 6.43
C ASN A 66 -6.05 11.62 7.75
N GLY A 67 -5.61 10.40 8.09
CA GLY A 67 -6.00 9.72 9.33
C GLY A 67 -5.26 10.21 10.58
N GLY A 68 -4.17 10.98 10.41
CA GLY A 68 -3.24 11.40 11.45
C GLY A 68 -1.82 11.37 10.90
N ASN A 69 -0.89 12.18 11.43
CA ASN A 69 0.51 12.20 10.96
C ASN A 69 1.27 10.90 11.34
N TYR A 70 0.91 9.77 10.73
CA TYR A 70 1.55 8.45 10.94
C TYR A 70 2.80 8.25 10.09
N LEU A 71 3.14 9.24 9.26
CA LEU A 71 4.40 9.25 8.55
C LEU A 71 5.52 9.41 9.58
N LYS A 72 6.42 8.44 9.62
CA LYS A 72 7.76 8.67 10.14
C LYS A 72 8.36 9.72 9.22
N LEU A 73 8.32 10.98 9.65
CA LEU A 73 8.98 12.08 8.98
C LEU A 73 10.46 11.72 8.96
N GLY A 74 10.89 11.06 7.87
CA GLY A 74 12.29 10.80 7.62
C GLY A 74 12.97 12.14 7.62
N GLU A 75 13.89 12.35 8.58
CA GLU A 75 14.66 13.58 8.68
C GLU A 75 15.17 13.95 7.28
N PRO A 76 15.04 15.21 6.85
CA PRO A 76 15.57 15.61 5.56
C PRO A 76 17.06 15.32 5.57
N LYS A 77 17.50 14.37 4.72
CA LYS A 77 18.93 14.23 4.42
C LYS A 77 19.38 15.59 3.92
N LYS A 78 20.07 16.34 4.78
CA LYS A 78 20.82 17.52 4.38
C LYS A 78 21.75 17.07 3.27
N ILE A 79 21.46 17.49 2.04
CA ILE A 79 22.45 17.51 0.98
C ILE A 79 23.36 18.67 1.35
N THR A 80 24.43 18.39 2.09
CA THR A 80 25.54 19.34 2.21
C THR A 80 26.24 19.37 0.86
N SER A 81 26.16 20.52 0.17
CA SER A 81 27.04 20.90 -0.93
C SER A 81 28.51 20.86 -0.55
#